data_AF-A0A3P8WDI0-F1
#
_entry.id   AF-A0A3P8WDI0-F1
#
_cell.length_a   1.000
_cell.length_b   1.000
_cell.length_c   1.000
_cell.angle_alpha   90.00
_cell.angle_beta   90.00
_cell.angle_gamma   90.00
#
_symmetry.space_group_name_H-M   'P 1'
#
loop_
_entity.id
_entity.type
_entity.pdbx_description
1 polymer ?
#
loop_
_entity_poly.entity_id
_entity_poly.type
_entity_poly.pdbx_seq_one_letter_code
_entity_poly.pdbx_strand_id
1 'polypeptide(L)'
;MYTFYVFIEVVIAVLSISGNVLVCWAVAINTTLKNATNYFLVSLAVADILVGCLAIPFAITISIGINLDFYGCLFLACFVLVLTQSSIFSLLAIAIDRYLAVKIPLRYKELMTGKTAREIIAILWILSFVIGLIPFFGWNHKHIVCGKSRSGSENTSNTSSLISSDAGAPWSCKLNCFFESVVDMQYMVYFNFFVCVLLPLLIMLGIYLKIFTVARKQLRQIELECVGNGDSHHHGFLQKEIRAAKSLSIIVGLFALCWLPVHILNCLTLFYDQLEKPEYVMFVAIILSHANSAVNPIIYAYRIQDFRNTFRKILAQHILCRKEEPYSSSNGSKRNRDQIHMTIDPLL
;
A
#
# COMPACT_ATOMS: atom_id res chain seq x y z
N MET A 1 -0.15 1.08 29.15
CA MET A 1 -0.34 1.75 27.84
C MET A 1 0.64 1.23 26.81
N TYR A 2 1.95 1.26 27.08
CA TYR A 2 2.96 0.75 26.15
C TYR A 2 2.75 -0.71 25.71
N THR A 3 2.47 -1.63 26.64
CA THR A 3 2.15 -3.04 26.32
C THR A 3 0.94 -3.18 25.39
N PHE A 4 -0.07 -2.30 25.55
CA PHE A 4 -1.26 -2.30 24.70
C PHE A 4 -0.95 -1.77 23.29
N TYR A 5 -0.11 -0.74 23.18
CA TYR A 5 0.42 -0.25 21.91
C TYR A 5 1.16 -1.36 21.16
N VAL A 6 2.13 -2.02 21.80
CA VAL A 6 2.90 -3.13 21.20
C VAL A 6 1.98 -4.29 20.79
N PHE A 7 1.01 -4.65 21.63
CA PHE A 7 0.05 -5.70 21.30
C PHE A 7 -0.75 -5.38 20.02
N ILE A 8 -1.28 -4.15 19.91
CA ILE A 8 -2.02 -3.72 18.72
C ILE A 8 -1.12 -3.73 17.48
N GLU A 9 0.09 -3.19 17.57
CA GLU A 9 1.05 -3.16 16.48
C GLU A 9 1.40 -4.57 15.97
N VAL A 10 1.61 -5.52 16.87
CA VAL A 10 1.86 -6.92 16.52
C VAL A 10 0.65 -7.54 15.83
N VAL A 11 -0.57 -7.28 16.30
CA VAL A 11 -1.80 -7.75 15.63
C VAL A 11 -1.90 -7.17 14.21
N ILE A 12 -1.64 -5.87 14.05
CA ILE A 12 -1.64 -5.21 12.74
C ILE A 12 -0.58 -5.81 11.83
N ALA A 13 0.64 -6.06 12.33
CA ALA A 13 1.71 -6.68 11.57
C ALA A 13 1.30 -8.06 11.02
N VAL A 14 0.75 -8.92 11.88
CA VAL A 14 0.28 -10.26 11.48
C VAL A 14 -0.82 -10.18 10.42
N LEU A 15 -1.81 -9.31 10.61
CA LEU A 15 -2.91 -9.10 9.64
C LEU A 15 -2.39 -8.55 8.31
N SER A 16 -1.47 -7.59 8.35
CA SER A 16 -0.87 -7.00 7.16
C SER A 16 -0.05 -8.02 6.36
N ILE A 17 0.82 -8.78 7.03
CA ILE A 17 1.65 -9.80 6.37
C ILE A 17 0.76 -10.88 5.74
N SER A 18 -0.10 -11.50 6.54
CA SER A 18 -0.95 -12.61 6.09
C SER A 18 -1.88 -12.20 4.93
N GLY A 19 -2.53 -11.05 5.05
CA GLY A 19 -3.44 -10.55 4.04
C GLY A 19 -2.74 -10.20 2.74
N ASN A 20 -1.60 -9.50 2.80
CA ASN A 20 -0.90 -9.09 1.58
C ASN A 20 -0.11 -10.24 0.92
N VAL A 21 0.38 -11.21 1.69
CA VAL A 21 0.90 -12.47 1.12
C VAL A 21 -0.20 -13.18 0.32
N LEU A 22 -1.43 -13.20 0.82
CA LEU A 22 -2.56 -13.78 0.10
C LEU A 22 -2.87 -13.02 -1.20
N VAL A 23 -2.75 -11.68 -1.21
CA VAL A 23 -2.87 -10.86 -2.44
C VAL A 23 -1.84 -11.27 -3.47
N CYS A 24 -0.56 -11.32 -3.08
CA CYS A 24 0.53 -11.74 -3.96
C CYS A 24 0.32 -13.16 -4.49
N TRP A 25 -0.09 -14.09 -3.61
CA TRP A 25 -0.35 -15.48 -3.97
C TRP A 25 -1.50 -15.62 -4.97
N ALA A 26 -2.59 -14.87 -4.78
CA ALA A 26 -3.73 -14.88 -5.70
C ALA A 26 -3.34 -14.44 -7.11
N VAL A 27 -2.54 -13.38 -7.26
CA VAL A 27 -2.06 -12.92 -8.57
C VAL A 27 -1.04 -13.89 -9.18
N ALA A 28 -0.23 -14.57 -8.36
CA ALA A 28 0.75 -15.53 -8.84
C ALA A 28 0.10 -16.76 -9.49
N ILE A 29 -0.95 -17.31 -8.86
CA ILE A 29 -1.66 -18.50 -9.35
C ILE A 29 -2.61 -18.15 -10.50
N ASN A 30 -3.44 -17.11 -10.33
CA ASN A 30 -4.53 -16.86 -11.27
C ASN A 30 -4.05 -16.03 -12.46
N THR A 31 -3.93 -16.65 -13.63
CA THR A 31 -3.50 -15.98 -14.86
C THR A 31 -4.46 -14.87 -15.31
N THR A 32 -5.74 -14.93 -14.94
CA THR A 32 -6.71 -13.86 -15.26
C THR A 32 -6.45 -12.59 -14.45
N LEU A 33 -5.74 -12.71 -13.32
CA LEU A 33 -5.32 -11.58 -12.50
C LEU A 33 -3.99 -10.97 -12.97
N LYS A 34 -3.30 -11.53 -13.95
CA LYS A 34 -1.99 -11.02 -14.42
C LYS A 34 -2.14 -9.87 -15.42
N ASN A 35 -2.67 -8.75 -14.96
CA ASN A 35 -2.83 -7.50 -15.73
C ASN A 35 -2.02 -6.35 -15.12
N ALA A 36 -1.88 -5.24 -15.85
CA ALA A 36 -1.06 -4.08 -15.45
C ALA A 36 -1.47 -3.51 -14.08
N THR A 37 -2.76 -3.29 -13.85
CA THR A 37 -3.29 -2.77 -12.58
C THR A 37 -2.93 -3.67 -11.40
N ASN A 38 -3.07 -4.98 -11.57
CA ASN A 38 -2.79 -5.94 -10.52
C ASN A 38 -1.29 -6.06 -10.21
N TYR A 39 -0.39 -5.77 -11.16
CA TYR A 39 1.03 -5.63 -10.83
C TYR A 39 1.30 -4.45 -9.88
N PHE A 40 0.60 -3.32 -10.04
CA PHE A 40 0.69 -2.21 -9.09
C PHE A 40 0.09 -2.58 -7.72
N LEU A 41 -1.01 -3.35 -7.70
CA LEU A 41 -1.55 -3.88 -6.43
C LEU A 41 -0.57 -4.84 -5.74
N VAL A 42 0.16 -5.66 -6.49
CA VAL A 42 1.24 -6.51 -5.95
C VAL A 42 2.38 -5.64 -5.41
N SER A 43 2.79 -4.59 -6.11
CA SER A 43 3.80 -3.65 -5.60
C SER A 43 3.37 -3.02 -4.27
N LEU A 44 2.12 -2.58 -4.17
CA LEU A 44 1.54 -2.06 -2.93
C LEU A 44 1.51 -3.14 -1.83
N ALA A 45 1.09 -4.36 -2.14
CA ALA A 45 1.10 -5.47 -1.20
C ALA A 45 2.51 -5.82 -0.70
N VAL A 46 3.54 -5.74 -1.55
CA VAL A 46 4.93 -5.92 -1.14
C VAL A 46 5.37 -4.82 -0.17
N ALA A 47 5.03 -3.56 -0.42
CA ALA A 47 5.31 -2.48 0.53
C ALA A 47 4.62 -2.72 1.88
N ASP A 48 3.36 -3.13 1.87
CA ASP A 48 2.59 -3.44 3.09
C ASP A 48 3.13 -4.66 3.86
N ILE A 49 3.60 -5.71 3.16
CA ILE A 49 4.32 -6.83 3.80
C ILE A 49 5.57 -6.31 4.52
N LEU A 50 6.35 -5.44 3.87
CA LEU A 50 7.54 -4.85 4.48
C LEU A 50 7.18 -3.92 5.66
N VAL A 51 6.00 -3.28 5.66
CA VAL A 51 5.51 -2.53 6.81
C VAL A 51 5.34 -3.48 8.00
N GLY A 52 4.64 -4.60 7.81
CA GLY A 52 4.44 -5.59 8.87
C GLY A 52 5.73 -6.27 9.33
N CYS A 53 6.61 -6.65 8.40
CA CYS A 53 7.84 -7.39 8.72
C CYS A 53 8.96 -6.53 9.31
N LEU A 54 9.05 -5.25 8.92
CA LEU A 54 10.19 -4.39 9.23
C LEU A 54 9.77 -3.07 9.88
N ALA A 55 8.87 -2.31 9.25
CA ALA A 55 8.55 -0.96 9.75
C ALA A 55 7.87 -0.98 11.14
N ILE A 56 6.94 -1.90 11.39
CA ILE A 56 6.29 -2.02 12.71
C ILE A 56 7.30 -2.43 13.79
N PRO A 57 8.13 -3.48 13.62
CA PRO A 57 9.22 -3.77 14.56
C PRO A 57 10.17 -2.58 14.78
N PHE A 58 10.50 -1.82 13.72
CA PHE A 58 11.35 -0.64 13.84
C PHE A 58 10.65 0.48 14.62
N ALA A 59 9.36 0.72 14.39
CA ALA A 59 8.56 1.70 15.14
C ALA A 59 8.49 1.34 16.63
N ILE A 60 8.25 0.06 16.95
CA ILE A 60 8.30 -0.43 18.33
C ILE A 60 9.68 -0.14 18.93
N THR A 61 10.75 -0.50 18.21
CA THR A 61 12.14 -0.27 18.67
C THR A 61 12.44 1.21 18.94
N ILE A 62 12.01 2.11 18.04
CA ILE A 62 12.16 3.57 18.21
C ILE A 62 11.31 4.08 19.38
N SER A 63 10.12 3.52 19.60
CA SER A 63 9.26 3.93 20.72
C SER A 63 9.82 3.52 22.10
N ILE A 64 10.68 2.50 22.17
CA ILE A 64 11.41 2.14 23.40
C ILE A 64 12.54 3.14 23.68
N GLY A 65 13.10 3.77 22.64
CA GLY A 65 14.24 4.67 22.78
C GLY A 65 15.56 3.95 23.03
N ILE A 66 15.77 2.76 22.44
CA ILE A 66 17.01 1.99 22.64
C ILE A 66 18.25 2.78 22.21
N ASN A 67 19.37 2.54 22.88
CA ASN A 67 20.61 3.21 22.58
C ASN A 67 21.22 2.64 21.28
N LEU A 68 21.31 3.48 20.24
CA LEU A 68 21.84 3.11 18.93
C LEU A 68 22.81 4.18 18.44
N ASP A 69 23.65 3.81 17.46
CA ASP A 69 24.38 4.80 16.68
C ASP A 69 23.41 5.67 15.86
N PHE A 70 23.75 6.95 15.68
CA PHE A 70 22.93 7.93 14.96
C PHE A 70 22.43 7.40 13.61
N TYR A 71 23.30 6.83 12.78
CA TYR A 71 22.91 6.36 11.45
C TYR A 71 22.07 5.08 11.50
N GLY A 72 22.27 4.25 12.52
CA GLY A 72 21.41 3.10 12.79
C GLY A 72 19.99 3.56 13.12
N CYS A 73 19.85 4.52 14.04
CA CYS A 73 18.56 5.10 14.38
C CYS A 73 17.89 5.80 13.19
N LEU A 74 18.67 6.57 12.42
CA LEU A 74 18.18 7.25 11.22
C LEU A 74 17.68 6.25 10.17
N PHE A 75 18.34 5.11 9.99
CA PHE A 75 17.88 4.07 9.08
C PHE A 75 16.52 3.52 9.49
N LEU A 76 16.35 3.16 10.77
CA LEU A 76 15.07 2.66 11.30
C LEU A 76 13.94 3.68 11.07
N ALA A 77 14.22 4.97 11.33
CA ALA A 77 13.26 6.05 11.16
C ALA A 77 12.92 6.36 9.68
N CYS A 78 13.90 6.28 8.79
CA CYS A 78 13.70 6.58 7.36
C CYS A 78 13.10 5.41 6.57
N PHE A 79 13.28 4.17 7.02
CA PHE A 79 12.81 3.00 6.27
C PHE A 79 11.27 3.00 6.12
N VAL A 80 10.53 3.42 7.15
CA VAL A 80 9.07 3.57 7.03
C VAL A 80 8.69 4.63 5.98
N LEU A 81 9.46 5.71 5.86
CA LEU A 81 9.22 6.76 4.85
C LEU A 81 9.38 6.23 3.43
N VAL A 82 10.35 5.35 3.19
CA VAL A 82 10.54 4.67 1.90
C VAL A 82 9.31 3.84 1.55
N LEU A 83 8.80 3.05 2.50
CA LEU A 83 7.62 2.21 2.26
C LEU A 83 6.36 3.04 2.03
N THR A 84 6.15 4.10 2.82
CA THR A 84 5.04 5.03 2.61
C THR A 84 5.10 5.66 1.22
N GLN A 85 6.29 6.07 0.78
CA GLN A 85 6.47 6.66 -0.54
C GLN A 85 6.16 5.66 -1.67
N SER A 86 6.61 4.41 -1.51
CA SER A 86 6.30 3.33 -2.45
C SER A 86 4.80 3.07 -2.57
N SER A 87 4.09 3.11 -1.44
CA SER A 87 2.62 2.99 -1.41
C SER A 87 1.93 4.15 -2.12
N ILE A 88 2.36 5.40 -1.89
CA ILE A 88 1.80 6.59 -2.56
C ILE A 88 1.99 6.52 -4.06
N PHE A 89 3.20 6.18 -4.51
CA PHE A 89 3.49 6.04 -5.92
C PHE A 89 2.72 4.89 -6.58
N SER A 90 2.57 3.77 -5.87
CA SER A 90 1.74 2.65 -6.35
C SER A 90 0.27 3.06 -6.50
N LEU A 91 -0.29 3.78 -5.52
CA LEU A 91 -1.67 4.30 -5.59
C LEU A 91 -1.85 5.33 -6.71
N LEU A 92 -0.87 6.22 -6.91
CA LEU A 92 -0.90 7.19 -8.01
C LEU A 92 -0.83 6.48 -9.36
N ALA A 93 0.04 5.48 -9.50
CA ALA A 93 0.13 4.68 -10.71
C ALA A 93 -1.19 3.93 -11.00
N ILE A 94 -1.84 3.39 -9.97
CA ILE A 94 -3.19 2.80 -10.08
C ILE A 94 -4.20 3.83 -10.55
N ALA A 95 -4.20 5.05 -9.98
CA ALA A 95 -5.13 6.10 -10.38
C ALA A 95 -4.94 6.49 -11.87
N ILE A 96 -3.69 6.64 -12.31
CA ILE A 96 -3.34 6.94 -13.70
C ILE A 96 -3.74 5.78 -14.62
N ASP A 97 -3.40 4.55 -14.27
CA ASP A 97 -3.75 3.35 -15.04
C ASP A 97 -5.27 3.25 -15.25
N ARG A 98 -6.07 3.46 -14.18
CA ARG A 98 -7.54 3.48 -14.27
C ARG A 98 -8.06 4.62 -15.12
N TYR A 99 -7.44 5.79 -15.03
CA TYR A 99 -7.80 6.92 -15.89
C TYR A 99 -7.55 6.60 -17.37
N LEU A 100 -6.41 6.00 -17.71
CA LEU A 100 -6.09 5.60 -19.07
C LEU A 100 -7.07 4.53 -19.59
N ALA A 101 -7.39 3.53 -18.77
CA ALA A 101 -8.35 2.48 -19.12
C ALA A 101 -9.74 3.04 -19.44
N VAL A 102 -10.21 4.04 -18.68
CA VAL A 102 -11.51 4.68 -18.91
C VAL A 102 -11.48 5.66 -20.08
N LYS A 103 -10.39 6.43 -20.26
CA LYS A 103 -10.34 7.52 -21.22
C LYS A 103 -9.99 7.08 -22.65
N ILE A 104 -9.13 6.06 -22.80
CA ILE A 104 -8.61 5.60 -24.10
C ILE A 104 -8.60 4.07 -24.22
N PRO A 105 -9.75 3.39 -24.12
CA PRO A 105 -9.83 1.93 -24.01
C PRO A 105 -9.17 1.16 -25.16
N LEU A 106 -9.19 1.70 -26.38
CA LEU A 106 -8.61 1.05 -27.57
C LEU A 106 -7.07 1.02 -27.54
N ARG A 107 -6.45 2.14 -27.14
CA ARG A 107 -4.98 2.27 -27.08
C ARG A 107 -4.39 1.79 -25.76
N TYR A 108 -5.22 1.70 -24.71
CA TYR A 108 -4.78 1.26 -23.38
C TYR A 108 -4.07 -0.10 -23.41
N LYS A 109 -4.60 -1.07 -24.17
CA LYS A 109 -4.02 -2.43 -24.25
C LYS A 109 -2.62 -2.44 -24.87
N GLU A 110 -2.32 -1.51 -25.77
CA GLU A 110 -1.02 -1.36 -26.41
C GLU A 110 -0.03 -0.61 -25.50
N LEU A 111 -0.51 0.38 -24.75
CA LEU A 111 0.30 1.19 -23.86
C LEU A 111 0.68 0.45 -22.56
N MET A 112 -0.32 -0.08 -21.85
CA MET A 112 -0.15 -0.70 -20.53
C MET A 112 0.02 -2.21 -20.63
N THR A 113 1.22 -2.61 -21.03
CA THR A 113 1.65 -4.02 -21.00
C THR A 113 2.21 -4.40 -19.63
N GLY A 114 2.29 -5.70 -19.34
CA GLY A 114 2.92 -6.20 -18.11
C GLY A 114 4.40 -5.85 -17.98
N LYS A 115 5.13 -5.71 -19.10
CA LYS A 115 6.53 -5.26 -19.11
C LYS A 115 6.62 -3.79 -18.69
N THR A 116 5.81 -2.93 -19.31
CA THR A 116 5.73 -1.50 -18.97
C THR A 116 5.39 -1.30 -17.49
N ALA A 117 4.40 -2.05 -16.96
CA ALA A 117 4.02 -1.95 -15.55
C ALA A 117 5.19 -2.31 -14.61
N ARG A 118 5.95 -3.37 -14.91
CA ARG A 118 7.13 -3.76 -14.13
C ARG A 118 8.25 -2.73 -14.17
N GLU A 119 8.49 -2.13 -15.34
CA GLU A 119 9.49 -1.05 -15.49
C GLU A 119 9.09 0.19 -14.67
N ILE A 120 7.81 0.59 -14.75
CA ILE A 120 7.27 1.69 -13.93
C ILE A 120 7.47 1.37 -12.44
N ILE A 121 7.08 0.17 -11.98
CA ILE A 121 7.25 -0.24 -10.58
C ILE A 121 8.71 -0.12 -10.13
N ALA A 122 9.67 -0.60 -10.94
CA ALA A 122 11.08 -0.50 -10.60
C ALA A 122 11.54 0.96 -10.42
N ILE A 123 11.12 1.85 -11.32
CA ILE A 123 11.41 3.29 -11.21
C ILE A 123 10.78 3.88 -9.95
N LEU A 124 9.53 3.55 -9.65
CA LEU A 124 8.83 4.07 -8.47
C LEU A 124 9.49 3.61 -7.16
N TRP A 125 9.99 2.37 -7.09
CA TRP A 125 10.76 1.90 -5.94
C TRP A 125 12.07 2.66 -5.77
N ILE A 126 12.83 2.85 -6.86
CA ILE A 126 14.08 3.63 -6.81
C ILE A 126 13.80 5.05 -6.31
N LEU A 127 12.77 5.71 -6.86
CA LEU A 127 12.36 7.05 -6.42
C LEU A 127 11.95 7.06 -4.93
N SER A 128 11.29 6.01 -4.46
CA SER A 128 10.89 5.89 -3.04
C SER A 128 12.10 5.80 -2.11
N PHE A 129 13.12 5.01 -2.49
CA PHE A 129 14.38 4.93 -1.74
C PHE A 129 15.11 6.27 -1.73
N VAL A 130 15.22 6.94 -2.89
CA VAL A 130 15.86 8.25 -3.00
C VAL A 130 15.16 9.24 -2.08
N ILE A 131 13.84 9.36 -2.16
CA ILE A 131 13.04 10.32 -1.38
C ILE A 131 13.08 10.00 0.12
N GLY A 132 12.86 8.74 0.50
CA GLY A 132 12.80 8.34 1.91
C GLY A 132 14.16 8.38 2.62
N LEU A 133 15.27 8.28 1.88
CA LEU A 133 16.63 8.35 2.42
C LEU A 133 17.29 9.73 2.28
N ILE A 134 16.56 10.78 1.84
CA ILE A 134 17.09 12.15 1.82
C ILE A 134 17.78 12.57 3.13
N PRO A 135 17.26 12.23 4.33
CA PRO A 135 17.94 12.57 5.58
C PRO A 135 19.38 12.05 5.67
N PHE A 136 19.74 10.95 5.00
CA PHE A 136 21.13 10.46 4.98
C PHE A 136 22.10 11.41 4.28
N PHE A 137 21.62 12.24 3.35
CA PHE A 137 22.43 13.20 2.61
C PHE A 137 22.64 14.54 3.34
N GLY A 138 22.25 14.61 4.62
CA GLY A 138 22.61 15.72 5.51
C GLY A 138 21.43 16.50 6.08
N TRP A 139 20.19 16.23 5.63
CA TRP A 139 18.99 16.85 6.21
C TRP A 139 18.53 16.09 7.47
N ASN A 140 19.35 16.14 8.51
CA ASN A 140 19.15 15.41 9.76
C ASN A 140 19.78 16.17 10.94
N HIS A 141 19.52 15.72 12.17
CA HIS A 141 19.98 16.40 13.38
C HIS A 141 21.39 16.01 13.85
N LYS A 142 22.21 15.32 13.03
CA LYS A 142 23.52 14.77 13.46
C LYS A 142 24.43 15.84 14.05
N HIS A 143 24.57 16.98 13.37
CA HIS A 143 25.48 18.04 13.80
C HIS A 143 25.06 18.63 15.16
N ILE A 144 23.75 18.75 15.40
CA ILE A 144 23.20 19.31 16.63
C ILE A 144 23.35 18.32 17.79
N VAL A 145 22.95 17.06 17.58
CA VAL A 145 22.94 16.04 18.64
C VAL A 145 24.35 15.60 19.00
N CYS A 146 25.17 15.27 18.01
CA CYS A 146 26.54 14.80 18.24
C CYS A 146 27.50 15.94 18.58
N GLY A 147 27.20 17.18 18.16
CA GLY A 147 27.95 18.37 18.57
C GLY A 147 27.78 18.70 20.05
N LYS A 148 26.55 18.60 20.58
CA LYS A 148 26.27 18.79 22.03
C LYS A 148 26.96 17.74 22.91
N SER A 149 27.02 16.48 22.47
CA SER A 149 27.69 15.40 23.21
C SER A 149 29.19 15.68 23.39
N ARG A 150 29.82 16.38 22.43
CA ARG A 150 31.24 16.78 22.48
C ARG A 150 31.51 17.99 23.40
N SER A 151 30.52 18.88 23.55
CA SER A 151 30.64 20.11 24.35
C SER A 151 30.09 19.98 25.78
N GLY A 152 29.28 18.95 26.06
CA GLY A 152 28.65 18.71 27.37
C GLY A 152 29.52 18.00 28.40
N SER A 153 30.77 17.66 28.08
CA SER A 153 31.69 16.99 29.01
C SER A 153 32.48 17.94 29.94
N GLU A 154 32.20 19.25 29.93
CA GLU A 154 32.97 20.22 30.75
C GLU A 154 32.26 20.80 31.97
N ASN A 155 30.98 20.52 32.25
CA ASN A 155 30.31 21.11 33.42
C ASN A 155 29.36 20.14 34.15
N THR A 156 29.90 19.19 34.92
CA THR A 156 29.25 18.77 36.19
C THR A 156 30.23 18.02 37.10
N SER A 157 30.61 18.68 38.17
CA SER A 157 31.20 18.08 39.35
C SER A 157 30.15 17.27 40.13
N ASN A 158 30.56 16.04 40.47
CA ASN A 158 30.14 15.21 41.60
C ASN A 158 29.04 14.13 41.42
N THR A 159 29.47 12.92 41.79
CA THR A 159 28.74 11.76 42.35
C THR A 159 28.15 10.70 41.41
N SER A 160 29.01 9.72 41.09
CA SER A 160 28.77 8.26 41.01
C SER A 160 27.41 7.72 40.54
N SER A 161 27.36 7.21 39.30
CA SER A 161 27.13 5.77 39.06
C SER A 161 27.27 5.39 37.57
N LEU A 162 28.01 4.29 37.35
CA LEU A 162 28.00 3.39 36.20
C LEU A 162 28.60 3.88 34.86
N ILE A 163 29.91 3.59 34.73
CA ILE A 163 30.62 3.04 33.57
C ILE A 163 29.92 3.19 32.21
N SER A 164 30.48 4.07 31.38
CA SER A 164 30.70 3.74 29.97
C SER A 164 32.09 4.23 29.57
N SER A 165 33.06 3.38 29.88
CA SER A 165 34.34 3.32 29.18
C SER A 165 34.07 3.00 27.71
N ASP A 166 34.17 4.02 26.85
CA ASP A 166 34.78 3.89 25.54
C ASP A 166 35.00 5.29 24.96
N ALA A 167 36.23 5.77 25.07
CA ALA A 167 36.76 6.77 24.16
C ALA A 167 36.94 6.09 22.78
N GLY A 168 35.83 5.78 22.11
CA GLY A 168 35.80 5.02 20.86
C GLY A 168 35.46 5.89 19.66
N ALA A 169 36.48 6.18 18.83
CA ALA A 169 36.45 6.72 17.46
C ALA A 169 35.69 8.06 17.22
N PRO A 170 36.25 9.01 16.43
CA PRO A 170 35.59 10.28 16.04
C PRO A 170 34.25 10.16 15.28
N TRP A 171 33.76 8.94 15.02
CA TRP A 171 32.73 8.64 14.03
C TRP A 171 31.47 7.97 14.60
N SER A 172 31.46 7.50 15.86
CA SER A 172 30.29 6.85 16.44
C SER A 172 29.61 7.75 17.48
N CYS A 173 28.36 8.08 17.23
CA CYS A 173 27.55 8.97 18.06
C CYS A 173 26.35 8.17 18.55
N LYS A 174 26.41 7.75 19.82
CA LYS A 174 25.35 6.97 20.47
C LYS A 174 24.30 7.90 21.09
N LEU A 175 23.04 7.56 20.92
CA LEU A 175 21.89 8.32 21.44
C LEU A 175 20.70 7.41 21.73
N ASN A 176 19.76 7.88 22.54
CA ASN A 176 18.48 7.21 22.74
C ASN A 176 17.61 7.46 21.51
N CYS A 177 17.29 6.38 20.79
CA CYS A 177 16.73 6.46 19.45
C CYS A 177 15.25 6.83 19.46
N PHE A 178 14.96 8.13 19.31
CA PHE A 178 13.61 8.64 19.05
C PHE A 178 13.53 9.27 17.67
N PHE A 179 12.36 9.19 17.03
CA PHE A 179 12.13 9.69 15.68
C PHE A 179 12.51 11.18 15.55
N GLU A 180 12.00 12.01 16.46
CA GLU A 180 12.22 13.47 16.46
C GLU A 180 13.68 13.85 16.76
N SER A 181 14.45 12.95 17.38
CA SER A 181 15.86 13.19 17.69
C SER A 181 16.79 13.08 16.47
N VAL A 182 16.38 12.35 15.42
CA VAL A 182 17.23 12.10 14.25
C VAL A 182 16.67 12.70 12.96
N VAL A 183 15.34 12.76 12.82
CA VAL A 183 14.66 13.30 11.63
C VAL A 183 14.23 14.75 11.85
N ASP A 184 14.55 15.61 10.88
CA ASP A 184 14.18 17.03 10.90
C ASP A 184 12.67 17.23 10.62
N MET A 185 11.99 18.00 11.47
CA MET A 185 10.56 18.29 11.31
C MET A 185 10.27 19.15 10.07
N GLN A 186 11.20 20.02 9.66
CA GLN A 186 11.08 20.78 8.42
C GLN A 186 11.10 19.86 7.20
N TYR A 187 11.96 18.82 7.22
CA TYR A 187 11.95 17.78 6.19
C TYR A 187 10.61 17.03 6.20
N MET A 188 10.12 16.63 7.36
CA MET A 188 8.87 15.88 7.49
C MET A 188 7.63 16.67 7.03
N VAL A 189 7.58 17.98 7.28
CA VAL A 189 6.43 18.81 6.94
C VAL A 189 6.53 19.35 5.51
N TYR A 190 7.59 20.08 5.19
CA TYR A 190 7.66 20.79 3.91
C TYR A 190 7.90 19.85 2.74
N PHE A 191 8.85 18.93 2.89
CA PHE A 191 9.21 18.05 1.79
C PHE A 191 8.35 16.79 1.81
N ASN A 192 8.40 16.00 2.88
CA ASN A 192 7.69 14.72 2.93
C ASN A 192 6.17 14.92 2.86
N PHE A 193 5.58 15.75 3.73
CA PHE A 193 4.13 15.93 3.73
C PHE A 193 3.63 16.77 2.54
N PHE A 194 4.04 18.03 2.38
CA PHE A 194 3.43 18.89 1.35
C PHE A 194 3.76 18.44 -0.09
N VAL A 195 5.02 18.09 -0.35
CA VAL A 195 5.46 17.71 -1.70
C VAL A 195 5.22 16.24 -1.98
N CYS A 196 5.62 15.34 -1.08
CA CYS A 196 5.62 13.91 -1.40
C CYS A 196 4.30 13.18 -1.06
N VAL A 197 3.45 13.73 -0.18
CA VAL A 197 2.18 13.11 0.23
C VAL A 197 0.98 13.90 -0.28
N LEU A 198 0.86 15.17 0.10
CA LEU A 198 -0.31 15.99 -0.18
C LEU A 198 -0.48 16.26 -1.68
N LEU A 199 0.60 16.63 -2.38
CA LEU A 199 0.53 16.86 -3.82
C LEU A 199 0.08 15.61 -4.60
N PRO A 200 0.67 14.40 -4.42
CA PRO A 200 0.14 13.18 -5.03
C PRO A 200 -1.31 12.86 -4.65
N LEU A 201 -1.72 13.09 -3.40
CA LEU A 201 -3.12 12.90 -2.97
C LEU A 201 -4.08 13.82 -3.73
N LEU A 202 -3.72 15.09 -3.92
CA LEU A 202 -4.50 16.04 -4.69
C LEU A 202 -4.57 15.66 -6.17
N ILE A 203 -3.46 15.17 -6.74
CA ILE A 203 -3.43 14.65 -8.12
C ILE A 203 -4.37 13.44 -8.25
N MET A 204 -4.27 12.46 -7.35
CA MET A 204 -5.16 11.29 -7.35
C MET A 204 -6.63 11.70 -7.21
N LEU A 205 -6.95 12.62 -6.30
CA LEU A 205 -8.29 13.15 -6.14
C LEU A 205 -8.79 13.78 -7.44
N GLY A 206 -7.99 14.63 -8.08
CA GLY A 206 -8.31 15.23 -9.38
C GLY A 206 -8.57 14.18 -10.46
N ILE A 207 -7.72 13.14 -10.54
CA ILE A 207 -7.90 12.03 -11.47
C ILE A 207 -9.23 11.31 -11.23
N TYR A 208 -9.52 10.91 -9.98
CA TYR A 208 -10.77 10.21 -9.67
C TYR A 208 -12.01 11.07 -9.91
N LEU A 209 -11.97 12.37 -9.57
CA LEU A 209 -13.06 13.31 -9.89
C LEU A 209 -13.31 13.38 -11.41
N LYS A 210 -12.24 13.39 -12.22
CA LYS A 210 -12.36 13.32 -13.68
C LYS A 210 -12.95 11.99 -14.14
N ILE A 211 -12.50 10.85 -13.61
CA ILE A 211 -13.06 9.52 -13.90
C ILE A 211 -14.57 9.51 -13.60
N PHE A 212 -14.98 9.95 -12.41
CA PHE A 212 -16.40 9.96 -12.02
C PHE A 212 -17.23 10.92 -12.85
N THR A 213 -16.64 12.03 -13.31
CA THR A 213 -17.33 12.97 -14.20
C THR A 213 -17.54 12.35 -15.58
N VAL A 214 -16.53 11.70 -16.14
CA VAL A 214 -16.65 10.97 -17.43
C VAL A 214 -17.67 9.85 -17.30
N ALA A 215 -17.61 9.06 -16.23
CA ALA A 215 -18.54 7.99 -15.93
C ALA A 215 -20.00 8.48 -15.88
N ARG A 216 -20.26 9.61 -15.18
CA ARG A 216 -21.61 10.20 -15.10
C ARG A 216 -22.10 10.72 -16.46
N LYS A 217 -21.22 11.33 -17.25
CA LYS A 217 -21.58 11.82 -18.59
C LYS A 217 -21.92 10.67 -19.53
N GLN A 218 -21.16 9.59 -19.51
CA GLN A 218 -21.41 8.42 -20.34
C GLN A 218 -22.65 7.64 -19.88
N LEU A 219 -22.92 7.54 -18.56
CA LEU A 219 -24.15 6.93 -18.06
C LEU A 219 -25.40 7.69 -18.54
N ARG A 220 -25.36 9.03 -18.55
CA ARG A 220 -26.44 9.86 -19.09
C ARG A 220 -26.63 9.68 -20.59
N GLN A 221 -25.55 9.51 -21.35
CA GLN A 221 -25.64 9.22 -22.79
C GLN A 221 -26.27 7.85 -23.04
N ILE A 222 -25.94 6.83 -22.23
CA ILE A 222 -26.55 5.50 -22.32
C ILE A 222 -28.06 5.57 -22.06
N GLU A 223 -28.50 6.31 -21.04
CA GLU A 223 -29.94 6.46 -20.74
C GLU A 223 -30.71 7.14 -21.88
N LEU A 224 -30.05 8.07 -22.61
CA LEU A 224 -30.60 8.71 -23.81
C LEU A 224 -30.56 7.80 -25.05
N GLU A 225 -29.52 6.97 -25.19
CA GLU A 225 -29.33 6.05 -26.31
C GLU A 225 -30.12 4.74 -26.17
N CYS A 226 -30.53 4.32 -24.97
CA CYS A 226 -31.36 3.12 -24.76
C CYS A 226 -32.79 3.21 -25.35
N VAL A 227 -33.17 4.35 -25.95
CA VAL A 227 -34.35 4.50 -26.81
C VAL A 227 -34.05 4.09 -28.27
N GLY A 228 -32.77 4.00 -28.65
CA GLY A 228 -32.27 3.51 -29.93
C GLY A 228 -31.51 2.19 -29.77
N ASN A 229 -31.57 1.34 -30.79
CA ASN A 229 -30.99 0.00 -30.79
C ASN A 229 -29.43 0.05 -30.82
N GLY A 230 -28.79 0.34 -29.69
CA GLY A 230 -27.35 0.55 -29.52
C GLY A 230 -26.59 -0.56 -28.79
N ASP A 231 -25.31 -0.71 -29.15
CA ASP A 231 -24.41 -1.84 -28.94
C ASP A 231 -24.14 -2.20 -27.46
N SER A 232 -24.86 -3.19 -26.93
CA SER A 232 -24.92 -3.53 -25.50
C SER A 232 -23.58 -3.99 -24.90
N HIS A 233 -22.65 -4.46 -25.74
CA HIS A 233 -21.39 -5.05 -25.31
C HIS A 233 -20.35 -4.02 -24.82
N HIS A 234 -20.30 -2.83 -25.43
CA HIS A 234 -19.37 -1.76 -25.03
C HIS A 234 -19.78 -1.16 -23.67
N HIS A 235 -21.08 -1.00 -23.44
CA HIS A 235 -21.64 -0.47 -22.20
C HIS A 235 -21.36 -1.38 -20.99
N GLY A 236 -21.46 -2.70 -21.16
CA GLY A 236 -21.16 -3.67 -20.11
C GLY A 236 -19.70 -3.67 -19.67
N PHE A 237 -18.75 -3.45 -20.60
CA PHE A 237 -17.33 -3.33 -20.28
C PHE A 237 -17.04 -2.05 -19.48
N LEU A 238 -17.57 -0.90 -19.92
CA LEU A 238 -17.36 0.38 -19.26
C LEU A 238 -17.94 0.41 -17.83
N GLN A 239 -19.12 -0.15 -17.60
CA GLN A 239 -19.71 -0.25 -16.26
C GLN A 239 -18.84 -1.09 -15.30
N LYS A 240 -18.17 -2.14 -15.79
CA LYS A 240 -17.21 -2.93 -15.00
C LYS A 240 -16.00 -2.08 -14.62
N GLU A 241 -15.43 -1.34 -15.56
CA GLU A 241 -14.28 -0.45 -15.30
C GLU A 241 -14.63 0.66 -14.29
N ILE A 242 -15.83 1.27 -14.38
CA ILE A 242 -16.31 2.27 -13.42
C ILE A 242 -16.47 1.67 -12.02
N ARG A 243 -17.01 0.45 -11.91
CA ARG A 243 -17.17 -0.25 -10.63
C ARG A 243 -15.80 -0.58 -9.99
N ALA A 244 -14.82 -0.96 -10.82
CA ALA A 244 -13.45 -1.15 -10.39
C ALA A 244 -12.84 0.17 -9.89
N ALA A 245 -12.95 1.25 -10.66
CA ALA A 245 -12.47 2.58 -10.28
C ALA A 245 -13.08 3.09 -8.96
N LYS A 246 -14.39 2.88 -8.75
CA LYS A 246 -15.07 3.21 -7.47
C LYS A 246 -14.47 2.46 -6.28
N SER A 247 -14.06 1.22 -6.47
CA SER A 247 -13.47 0.43 -5.39
C SER A 247 -12.04 0.88 -5.09
N LEU A 248 -11.28 1.28 -6.11
CA LEU A 248 -9.93 1.80 -5.96
C LEU A 248 -9.90 3.22 -5.36
N SER A 249 -10.90 4.06 -5.63
CA SER A 249 -11.00 5.38 -4.98
C SER A 249 -11.24 5.28 -3.47
N ILE A 250 -11.91 4.23 -3.00
CA ILE A 250 -12.08 3.96 -1.57
C ILE A 250 -10.72 3.70 -0.90
N ILE A 251 -9.83 2.96 -1.58
CA ILE A 251 -8.47 2.70 -1.08
C ILE A 251 -7.70 4.00 -0.90
N VAL A 252 -7.77 4.91 -1.88
CA VAL A 252 -7.10 6.22 -1.78
C VAL A 252 -7.68 7.08 -0.66
N GLY A 253 -9.01 7.07 -0.48
CA GLY A 253 -9.67 7.78 0.62
C GLY A 253 -9.26 7.24 1.99
N LEU A 254 -9.15 5.92 2.14
CA LEU A 254 -8.71 5.28 3.37
C LEU A 254 -7.23 5.54 3.65
N PHE A 255 -6.38 5.55 2.62
CA PHE A 255 -4.99 5.96 2.77
C PHE A 255 -4.89 7.38 3.34
N ALA A 256 -5.62 8.34 2.78
CA ALA A 256 -5.65 9.70 3.29
C ALA A 256 -6.14 9.76 4.75
N LEU A 257 -7.23 9.05 5.06
CA LEU A 257 -7.78 9.00 6.42
C LEU A 257 -6.79 8.43 7.43
N CYS A 258 -6.00 7.43 7.04
CA CYS A 258 -5.03 6.79 7.91
C CYS A 258 -3.75 7.61 8.12
N TRP A 259 -3.28 8.32 7.09
CA TRP A 259 -1.99 9.02 7.12
C TRP A 259 -2.10 10.51 7.49
N LEU A 260 -3.20 11.20 7.17
CA LEU A 260 -3.34 12.62 7.48
C LEU A 260 -3.19 12.93 8.98
N PRO A 261 -3.71 12.13 9.94
CA PRO A 261 -3.56 12.44 11.36
C PRO A 261 -2.10 12.58 11.81
N VAL A 262 -1.19 11.68 11.41
CA VAL A 262 0.22 11.77 11.81
C VAL A 262 0.91 12.98 11.16
N HIS A 263 0.59 13.30 9.90
CA HIS A 263 1.13 14.48 9.24
C HIS A 263 0.62 15.79 9.85
N ILE A 264 -0.66 15.84 10.24
CA ILE A 264 -1.23 16.99 10.95
C ILE A 264 -0.52 17.19 12.29
N LEU A 265 -0.24 16.11 13.04
CA LEU A 265 0.52 16.20 14.29
C LEU A 265 1.95 16.70 14.08
N ASN A 266 2.60 16.29 12.98
CA ASN A 266 3.93 16.82 12.62
C ASN A 266 3.88 18.31 12.28
N CYS A 267 2.85 18.77 11.56
CA CYS A 267 2.63 20.20 11.32
C CYS A 267 2.43 20.96 12.64
N LEU A 268 1.61 20.43 13.54
CA LEU A 268 1.39 21.06 14.85
C LEU A 268 2.68 21.13 15.66
N THR A 269 3.49 20.08 15.61
CA THR A 269 4.80 20.04 16.29
C THR A 269 5.78 21.06 15.72
N LEU A 270 5.74 21.32 14.40
CA LEU A 270 6.63 22.30 13.76
C LEU A 270 6.17 23.75 13.94
N PHE A 271 4.87 24.01 13.89
CA PHE A 271 4.33 25.38 13.90
C PHE A 271 3.98 25.89 15.31
N TYR A 272 3.85 24.99 16.28
CA TYR A 272 3.48 25.33 17.66
C TYR A 272 4.41 24.66 18.67
N ASP A 273 5.57 25.29 18.92
CA ASP A 273 6.60 24.79 19.84
C ASP A 273 6.13 24.59 21.29
N GLN A 274 5.08 25.28 21.72
CA GLN A 274 4.53 25.18 23.09
C GLN A 274 3.38 24.17 23.24
N LEU A 275 3.03 23.44 22.18
CA LEU A 275 1.95 22.47 22.23
C LEU A 275 2.43 21.17 22.88
N GLU A 276 2.09 20.96 24.16
CA GLU A 276 2.22 19.66 24.80
C GLU A 276 1.20 18.68 24.20
N LYS A 277 1.65 17.89 23.21
CA LYS A 277 0.83 16.82 22.64
C LYS A 277 0.87 15.59 23.57
N PRO A 278 -0.27 15.03 23.98
CA PRO A 278 -0.27 13.81 24.76
C PRO A 278 0.29 12.64 23.95
N GLU A 279 1.18 11.83 24.54
CA GLU A 279 1.82 10.69 23.86
C GLU A 279 0.82 9.71 23.24
N TYR A 280 -0.34 9.51 23.88
CA TYR A 280 -1.38 8.60 23.37
C TYR A 280 -1.94 9.06 22.02
N VAL A 281 -1.99 10.36 21.74
CA VAL A 281 -2.49 10.89 20.46
C VAL A 281 -1.52 10.51 19.33
N MET A 282 -0.22 10.59 19.60
CA MET A 282 0.81 10.16 18.65
C MET A 282 0.75 8.65 18.41
N PHE A 283 0.65 7.83 19.46
CA PHE A 283 0.52 6.38 19.30
C PHE A 283 -0.72 5.97 18.51
N VAL A 284 -1.86 6.61 18.74
CA VAL A 284 -3.09 6.36 17.97
C VAL A 284 -2.89 6.72 16.50
N ALA A 285 -2.25 7.85 16.20
CA ALA A 285 -1.97 8.26 14.82
C ALA A 285 -0.99 7.30 14.10
N ILE A 286 0.03 6.80 14.80
CA ILE A 286 0.98 5.80 14.28
C ILE A 286 0.28 4.46 14.05
N ILE A 287 -0.49 3.97 15.03
CA ILE A 287 -1.29 2.75 14.87
C ILE A 287 -2.20 2.87 13.65
N LEU A 288 -2.85 4.02 13.48
CA LEU A 288 -3.78 4.27 12.38
C LEU A 288 -3.06 4.29 11.02
N SER A 289 -1.85 4.83 10.93
CA SER A 289 -1.06 4.82 9.69
C SER A 289 -0.59 3.41 9.33
N HIS A 290 -0.18 2.59 10.32
CA HIS A 290 0.18 1.18 10.10
C HIS A 290 -1.04 0.30 9.77
N ALA A 291 -2.19 0.57 10.38
CA ALA A 291 -3.43 -0.17 10.12
C ALA A 291 -3.85 -0.11 8.65
N ASN A 292 -3.50 0.97 7.93
CA ASN A 292 -3.73 1.10 6.49
C ASN A 292 -3.24 -0.14 5.71
N SER A 293 -2.07 -0.66 6.06
CA SER A 293 -1.44 -1.80 5.40
C SER A 293 -2.20 -3.13 5.64
N ALA A 294 -3.03 -3.23 6.67
CA ALA A 294 -3.88 -4.40 6.93
C ALA A 294 -5.26 -4.32 6.25
N VAL A 295 -5.73 -3.11 5.93
CA VAL A 295 -7.08 -2.88 5.37
C VAL A 295 -7.15 -3.23 3.88
N ASN A 296 -6.05 -3.09 3.13
CA ASN A 296 -6.02 -3.31 1.67
C ASN A 296 -6.56 -4.70 1.22
N PRO A 297 -6.07 -5.83 1.77
CA PRO A 297 -6.61 -7.17 1.44
C PRO A 297 -8.10 -7.33 1.72
N ILE A 298 -8.60 -6.71 2.80
CA ILE A 298 -10.01 -6.74 3.19
C ILE A 298 -10.84 -6.04 2.10
N ILE A 299 -10.40 -4.85 1.65
CA ILE A 299 -11.08 -4.14 0.56
C ILE A 299 -11.12 -5.01 -0.70
N TYR A 300 -10.02 -5.64 -1.08
CA TYR A 300 -9.99 -6.50 -2.27
C TYR A 300 -10.97 -7.68 -2.15
N ALA A 301 -11.02 -8.33 -0.99
CA ALA A 301 -11.92 -9.45 -0.73
C ALA A 301 -13.40 -9.05 -0.83
N TYR A 302 -13.78 -7.85 -0.39
CA TYR A 302 -15.18 -7.40 -0.46
C TYR A 302 -15.55 -6.78 -1.81
N ARG A 303 -14.61 -6.09 -2.46
CA ARG A 303 -14.91 -5.20 -3.60
C ARG A 303 -14.51 -5.77 -4.95
N ILE A 304 -13.50 -6.64 -5.02
CA ILE A 304 -12.99 -7.19 -6.27
C ILE A 304 -13.36 -8.68 -6.36
N GLN A 305 -14.31 -8.99 -7.23
CA GLN A 305 -14.89 -10.33 -7.34
C GLN A 305 -13.85 -11.40 -7.68
N ASP A 306 -12.89 -11.10 -8.55
CA ASP A 306 -11.86 -12.05 -8.97
C ASP A 306 -10.89 -12.39 -7.83
N PHE A 307 -10.51 -11.40 -7.02
CA PHE A 307 -9.74 -11.62 -5.79
C PHE A 307 -10.54 -12.43 -4.78
N ARG A 308 -11.80 -12.05 -4.52
CA ARG A 308 -12.68 -12.79 -3.59
C ARG A 308 -12.80 -14.27 -3.95
N ASN A 309 -13.01 -14.56 -5.23
CA ASN A 309 -13.15 -15.94 -5.71
C ASN A 309 -11.82 -16.70 -5.59
N THR A 310 -10.70 -16.05 -5.89
CA THR A 310 -9.36 -16.66 -5.78
C THR A 310 -8.98 -16.91 -4.32
N PHE A 311 -9.27 -15.96 -3.41
CA PHE A 311 -9.06 -16.12 -1.96
C PHE A 311 -9.86 -17.30 -1.40
N ARG A 312 -11.13 -17.44 -1.79
CA ARG A 312 -11.96 -18.60 -1.38
C ARG A 312 -11.36 -19.92 -1.87
N LYS A 313 -10.85 -19.98 -3.11
CA LYS A 313 -10.19 -21.17 -3.65
C LYS A 313 -8.93 -21.52 -2.86
N ILE A 314 -8.05 -20.54 -2.61
CA ILE A 314 -6.82 -20.73 -1.85
C ILE A 314 -7.15 -21.23 -0.43
N LEU A 315 -8.09 -20.57 0.26
CA LEU A 315 -8.52 -20.95 1.61
C LEU A 315 -9.12 -22.37 1.65
N ALA A 316 -9.97 -22.72 0.69
CA ALA A 316 -10.60 -24.04 0.63
C ALA A 316 -9.59 -25.17 0.36
N GLN A 317 -8.67 -24.95 -0.58
CA GLN A 317 -7.74 -25.98 -1.03
C GLN A 317 -6.54 -26.16 -0.08
N HIS A 318 -5.95 -25.06 0.41
CA HIS A 318 -4.65 -25.10 1.10
C HIS A 318 -4.75 -24.94 2.62
N ILE A 319 -5.79 -24.26 3.12
CA ILE A 319 -5.94 -23.99 4.56
C ILE A 319 -7.00 -24.93 5.17
N LEU A 320 -8.09 -25.18 4.45
CA LEU A 320 -9.15 -26.10 4.88
C LEU A 320 -8.95 -27.54 4.34
N CYS A 321 -7.87 -27.80 3.59
CA CYS A 321 -7.51 -29.11 3.02
C CYS A 321 -8.67 -29.87 2.34
N ARG A 322 -9.60 -29.14 1.71
CA ARG A 322 -10.70 -29.77 0.97
C ARG A 322 -10.15 -30.16 -0.41
N LYS A 323 -9.91 -31.46 -0.62
CA LYS A 323 -9.62 -32.00 -1.97
C LYS A 323 -10.74 -31.57 -2.91
N GLU A 324 -10.38 -30.98 -4.05
CA GLU A 324 -11.34 -30.89 -5.17
C GLU A 324 -11.73 -32.31 -5.56
N GLU A 325 -13.03 -32.62 -5.51
CA GLU A 325 -13.52 -33.70 -6.34
C GLU A 325 -13.24 -33.31 -7.79
N PRO A 326 -12.55 -34.16 -8.58
CA PRO A 326 -12.32 -33.86 -9.98
C PRO A 326 -13.68 -33.67 -10.63
N TYR A 327 -13.87 -32.51 -11.26
CA TYR A 327 -15.03 -32.20 -12.07
C TYR A 327 -15.09 -33.25 -13.20
N SER A 328 -15.89 -34.29 -12.99
CA SER A 328 -16.15 -35.31 -14.00
C SER A 328 -16.84 -34.61 -15.15
N SER A 329 -16.13 -34.50 -16.26
CA SER A 329 -16.64 -33.99 -17.53
C SER A 329 -17.63 -35.01 -18.11
N SER A 330 -18.85 -35.03 -17.57
CA SER A 330 -19.97 -35.75 -18.17
C SER A 330 -21.12 -34.81 -18.39
N ASN A 331 -21.11 -34.15 -19.55
CA ASN A 331 -22.28 -33.96 -20.39
C ASN A 331 -21.83 -33.40 -21.75
N GLY A 332 -21.03 -34.19 -22.44
CA GLY A 332 -20.95 -34.10 -23.89
C GLY A 332 -22.22 -34.70 -24.49
N SER A 333 -23.04 -33.85 -25.12
CA SER A 333 -23.80 -34.16 -26.33
C SER A 333 -24.55 -35.50 -26.35
N LYS A 334 -25.74 -35.57 -25.72
CA LYS A 334 -26.82 -36.42 -26.24
C LYS A 334 -27.28 -35.83 -27.57
N ARG A 335 -26.58 -36.19 -28.65
CA ARG A 335 -26.97 -35.88 -30.03
C ARG A 335 -27.00 -37.19 -30.81
N ASN A 336 -28.22 -37.59 -31.17
CA ASN A 336 -28.60 -38.52 -32.23
C ASN A 336 -27.71 -39.75 -32.46
N ARG A 337 -28.13 -40.87 -31.88
CA ARG A 337 -27.90 -42.18 -32.48
C ARG A 337 -29.03 -43.10 -32.03
N ASP A 338 -30.18 -43.00 -32.69
CA ASP A 338 -31.27 -43.98 -32.72
C ASP A 338 -32.35 -43.50 -33.72
N GLN A 339 -32.01 -43.51 -35.01
CA GLN A 339 -32.99 -43.60 -36.11
C GLN A 339 -32.25 -43.77 -37.46
N ILE A 340 -31.72 -44.97 -37.67
CA ILE A 340 -31.58 -45.54 -39.02
C ILE A 340 -32.12 -46.96 -38.90
N HIS A 341 -33.44 -47.08 -38.81
CA HIS A 341 -34.11 -48.33 -39.15
C HIS A 341 -34.40 -48.25 -40.64
N MET A 342 -33.66 -49.03 -41.42
CA MET A 342 -33.91 -49.23 -42.84
C MET A 342 -35.33 -49.78 -43.01
N THR A 343 -36.13 -49.05 -43.78
CA THR A 343 -37.29 -49.55 -44.52
C THR A 343 -36.79 -50.56 -45.55
N ILE A 344 -37.16 -51.82 -45.37
CA ILE A 344 -37.21 -52.81 -46.46
C ILE A 344 -38.70 -53.01 -46.73
N ASP A 345 -39.13 -52.66 -47.94
CA ASP A 345 -40.48 -52.90 -48.44
C ASP A 345 -40.81 -54.41 -48.47
N PRO A 346 -42.10 -54.77 -48.32
CA PRO A 346 -42.54 -56.15 -48.21
C PRO A 346 -42.73 -56.79 -49.60
N LEU A 347 -42.14 -57.96 -49.77
CA LEU A 347 -42.64 -58.98 -50.70
C LEU A 347 -43.01 -60.21 -49.87
N LEU A 348 -44.30 -60.28 -49.53
CA LEU A 348 -45.20 -61.40 -49.16
C LEU A 348 -46.11 -61.07 -47.98
#